data_AF-A0AAN5L871-F1
#
_entry.id   AF-A0AAN5L871-F1
#
_cell.length_a   1.000
_cell.length_b   1.000
_cell.length_c   1.000
_cell.angle_alpha   90.00
_cell.angle_beta   90.00
_cell.angle_gamma   90.00
#
_symmetry.space_group_name_H-M   'P 1'
#
loop_
_entity.id
_entity.type
_entity.pdbx_description
1 polymer ?
#
loop_
_entity_poly.entity_id
_entity_poly.type
_entity_poly.pdbx_seq_one_letter_code
_entity_poly.pdbx_strand_id
1 'polypeptide(L)'
;MMKINTFRLRETKQKLTARLDKYRQLKKQRGMTLLEIIIVLGIIGTIAAGVVILAQRAFDTKAMTDLANNANSVRVAVKDAYGPSGEYPAADVPNTEGLKNSAQLTGTNGIKTPIGKLVALGKLSADEALNGISGNYINVGPGKIGSGTSAKDNAGYYIQLNGLDQTQCRGILNQVGNQWDYVQVTDDGGAGTYPTAQVVLDAEPTGYNAAGTGTGGAATSASFSMTGIYRSLYTSGTGADAKNGSTIITPDLVVGACANNASNVVTLGSR
;
A
#
# COMPACT_ATOMS: atom_id res chain seq x y z
N MET A 1 -29.03 54.00 -76.92
CA MET A 1 -29.67 52.89 -76.16
C MET A 1 -28.69 51.73 -76.10
N MET A 2 -28.03 51.53 -74.96
CA MET A 2 -26.90 50.59 -74.80
C MET A 2 -27.42 49.16 -74.65
N LYS A 3 -27.27 48.32 -75.70
CA LYS A 3 -27.58 46.90 -75.65
C LYS A 3 -26.52 46.20 -74.79
N ILE A 4 -26.85 45.92 -73.54
CA ILE A 4 -26.03 45.10 -72.65
C ILE A 4 -25.90 43.70 -73.27
N ASN A 5 -24.66 43.30 -73.57
CA ASN A 5 -24.29 42.02 -74.15
C ASN A 5 -24.60 40.86 -73.17
N THR A 6 -25.83 40.34 -73.27
CA THR A 6 -26.37 39.24 -72.45
C THR A 6 -25.58 37.93 -72.57
N PHE A 7 -24.76 37.78 -73.61
CA PHE A 7 -23.99 36.55 -73.88
C PHE A 7 -22.81 36.35 -72.92
N ARG A 8 -21.98 37.40 -72.69
CA ARG A 8 -20.83 37.33 -71.77
C ARG A 8 -21.25 37.09 -70.31
N LEU A 9 -22.43 37.58 -69.94
CA LEU A 9 -22.99 37.49 -68.59
C LEU A 9 -23.45 36.07 -68.24
N ARG A 10 -23.86 35.27 -69.25
CA ARG A 10 -24.24 33.85 -69.09
C ARG A 10 -23.01 32.96 -68.88
N GLU A 11 -21.93 33.19 -69.61
CA GLU A 11 -20.67 32.46 -69.48
C GLU A 11 -20.00 32.67 -68.12
N THR A 12 -19.99 33.91 -67.62
CA THR A 12 -19.48 34.22 -66.28
C THR A 12 -20.33 33.58 -65.18
N LYS A 13 -21.66 33.51 -65.36
CA LYS A 13 -22.55 32.82 -64.42
C LYS A 13 -22.30 31.31 -64.39
N GLN A 14 -22.12 30.66 -65.54
CA GLN A 14 -21.79 29.23 -65.63
C GLN A 14 -20.44 28.88 -64.99
N LYS A 15 -19.41 29.70 -65.21
CA LYS A 15 -18.09 29.50 -64.59
C LYS A 15 -18.15 29.69 -63.06
N LEU A 16 -19.01 30.58 -62.57
CA LEU A 16 -19.20 30.81 -61.13
C LEU A 16 -19.95 29.64 -60.47
N THR A 17 -21.01 29.13 -61.10
CA THR A 17 -21.78 27.99 -60.57
C THR A 17 -20.95 26.71 -60.52
N ALA A 18 -20.12 26.44 -61.54
CA ALA A 18 -19.23 25.29 -61.55
C ALA A 18 -18.15 25.35 -60.44
N ARG A 19 -17.65 26.55 -60.10
CA ARG A 19 -16.73 26.73 -58.97
C ARG A 19 -17.43 26.51 -57.62
N LEU A 20 -18.65 27.02 -57.47
CA LEU A 20 -19.47 26.81 -56.27
C LEU A 20 -19.76 25.33 -56.02
N ASP A 21 -20.04 24.55 -57.07
CA ASP A 21 -20.30 23.12 -56.94
C ASP A 21 -19.05 22.32 -56.54
N LYS A 22 -17.87 22.67 -57.09
CA LYS A 22 -16.59 22.10 -56.64
C LYS A 22 -16.32 22.41 -55.15
N TYR A 23 -16.56 23.63 -54.71
CA TYR A 23 -16.41 23.99 -53.29
C TYR A 23 -17.39 23.23 -52.39
N ARG A 24 -18.65 23.02 -52.83
CA ARG A 24 -19.62 22.19 -52.11
C ARG A 24 -19.16 20.73 -52.00
N GLN A 25 -18.63 20.16 -53.08
CA GLN A 25 -18.12 18.78 -53.07
C GLN A 25 -16.90 18.62 -52.15
N LEU A 26 -15.94 19.54 -52.21
CA LEU A 26 -14.77 19.54 -51.31
C LEU A 26 -15.17 19.75 -49.85
N LYS A 27 -16.17 20.61 -49.56
CA LYS A 27 -16.71 20.79 -48.21
C LYS A 27 -17.44 19.54 -47.72
N LYS A 28 -18.13 18.82 -48.60
CA LYS A 28 -18.81 17.54 -48.32
C LYS A 28 -17.81 16.41 -48.02
N GLN A 29 -16.71 16.31 -48.77
CA GLN A 29 -15.62 15.36 -48.50
C GLN A 29 -14.86 15.71 -47.22
N ARG A 30 -14.54 16.99 -46.96
CA ARG A 30 -13.87 17.43 -45.72
C ARG A 30 -14.71 17.20 -44.46
N GLY A 31 -16.04 17.29 -44.57
CA GLY A 31 -16.95 16.95 -43.47
C GLY A 31 -16.95 15.46 -43.11
N MET A 32 -16.74 14.58 -44.09
CA MET A 32 -16.67 13.13 -43.89
C MET A 32 -15.36 12.72 -43.20
N THR A 33 -14.23 13.32 -43.60
CA THR A 33 -12.91 13.00 -43.03
C THR A 33 -12.69 13.58 -41.62
N LEU A 34 -13.27 14.74 -41.30
CA LEU A 34 -13.17 15.32 -39.95
C LEU A 34 -13.97 14.52 -38.92
N LEU A 35 -15.15 14.03 -39.32
CA LEU A 35 -16.01 13.26 -38.45
C LEU A 35 -15.38 11.91 -38.09
N GLU A 36 -14.78 11.24 -39.06
CA GLU A 36 -14.11 9.95 -38.87
C GLU A 36 -12.95 10.06 -37.88
N ILE A 37 -12.14 11.13 -37.97
CA ILE A 37 -11.04 11.37 -37.03
C ILE A 37 -11.56 11.67 -35.62
N ILE A 38 -12.66 12.41 -35.47
CA ILE A 38 -13.25 12.71 -34.15
C ILE A 38 -13.74 11.43 -33.46
N ILE A 39 -14.38 10.52 -34.20
CA ILE A 39 -14.82 9.23 -33.64
C ILE A 39 -13.61 8.39 -33.21
N VAL A 40 -12.56 8.34 -34.04
CA VAL A 40 -11.33 7.60 -33.72
C VAL A 40 -10.67 8.18 -32.46
N LEU A 41 -10.53 9.50 -32.36
CA LEU A 41 -10.00 10.16 -31.15
C LEU A 41 -10.89 9.92 -29.93
N GLY A 42 -12.20 9.87 -30.11
CA GLY A 42 -13.14 9.52 -29.04
C GLY A 42 -12.91 8.11 -28.49
N ILE A 43 -12.74 7.12 -29.37
CA ILE A 43 -12.48 5.73 -28.97
C ILE A 43 -11.08 5.60 -28.32
N ILE A 44 -10.06 6.24 -28.89
CA ILE A 44 -8.70 6.22 -28.30
C ILE A 44 -8.73 6.88 -26.91
N GLY A 45 -9.45 8.00 -26.75
CA GLY A 45 -9.59 8.68 -25.47
C GLY A 45 -10.26 7.82 -24.39
N THR A 46 -11.33 7.10 -24.73
CA THR A 46 -12.02 6.22 -23.76
C THR A 46 -11.19 4.99 -23.40
N ILE A 47 -10.49 4.39 -24.37
CA ILE A 47 -9.59 3.25 -24.11
C ILE A 47 -8.42 3.70 -23.21
N ALA A 48 -7.80 4.85 -23.50
CA ALA A 48 -6.69 5.38 -22.73
C ALA A 48 -7.07 5.61 -21.25
N ALA A 49 -8.27 6.14 -20.99
CA ALA A 49 -8.77 6.32 -19.63
C ALA A 49 -8.99 4.97 -18.92
N GLY A 50 -9.53 3.97 -19.63
CA GLY A 50 -9.76 2.63 -19.07
C GLY A 50 -8.48 1.91 -18.68
N VAL A 51 -7.45 1.92 -19.54
CA VAL A 51 -6.20 1.17 -19.30
C VAL A 51 -5.37 1.73 -18.15
N VAL A 52 -5.40 3.04 -17.90
CA VAL A 52 -4.64 3.66 -16.80
C VAL A 52 -5.13 3.15 -15.45
N ILE A 53 -6.46 3.07 -15.26
CA ILE A 53 -7.06 2.60 -14.00
C ILE A 53 -6.74 1.11 -13.78
N LEU A 54 -6.86 0.29 -14.84
CA LEU A 54 -6.53 -1.14 -14.75
C LEU A 54 -5.05 -1.36 -14.43
N ALA A 55 -4.16 -0.59 -15.07
CA ALA A 55 -2.72 -0.66 -14.81
C ALA A 55 -2.39 -0.26 -13.37
N GLN A 56 -2.94 0.85 -12.86
CA GLN A 56 -2.71 1.28 -11.48
C GLN A 56 -3.15 0.21 -10.48
N ARG A 57 -4.36 -0.33 -10.61
CA ARG A 57 -4.85 -1.42 -9.74
C ARG A 57 -3.96 -2.66 -9.78
N ALA A 58 -3.45 -3.02 -10.96
CA ALA A 58 -2.56 -4.16 -11.12
C ALA A 58 -1.20 -3.92 -10.44
N PHE A 59 -0.65 -2.71 -10.56
CA PHE A 59 0.60 -2.34 -9.88
C PHE A 59 0.44 -2.31 -8.36
N ASP A 60 -0.65 -1.73 -7.84
CA ASP A 60 -0.91 -1.71 -6.40
C ASP A 60 -1.06 -3.13 -5.85
N THR A 61 -1.84 -3.98 -6.53
CA THR A 61 -2.01 -5.39 -6.13
C THR A 61 -0.68 -6.15 -6.13
N LYS A 62 0.13 -5.96 -7.17
CA LYS A 62 1.46 -6.57 -7.26
C LYS A 62 2.37 -6.09 -6.14
N ALA A 63 2.45 -4.78 -5.90
CA ALA A 63 3.29 -4.21 -4.84
C ALA A 63 2.89 -4.73 -3.45
N MET A 64 1.60 -4.94 -3.21
CA MET A 64 1.12 -5.53 -1.95
C MET A 64 1.50 -7.00 -1.81
N THR A 65 1.35 -7.80 -2.87
CA THR A 65 1.78 -9.21 -2.84
C THR A 65 3.29 -9.34 -2.67
N ASP A 66 4.08 -8.51 -3.36
CA ASP A 66 5.53 -8.47 -3.21
C ASP A 66 5.91 -8.07 -1.78
N LEU A 67 5.26 -7.04 -1.21
CA LEU A 67 5.49 -6.63 0.18
C LEU A 67 5.14 -7.72 1.20
N ALA A 68 4.03 -8.43 0.99
CA ALA A 68 3.63 -9.56 1.83
C ALA A 68 4.65 -10.70 1.79
N ASN A 69 5.17 -11.01 0.60
CA ASN A 69 6.23 -12.01 0.42
C ASN A 69 7.53 -11.55 1.09
N ASN A 70 7.93 -10.28 0.88
CA ASN A 70 9.11 -9.68 1.50
C ASN A 70 9.03 -9.71 3.03
N ALA A 71 7.88 -9.36 3.61
CA ALA A 71 7.64 -9.45 5.04
C ALA A 71 7.88 -10.87 5.58
N ASN A 72 7.45 -11.89 4.84
CA ASN A 72 7.69 -13.30 5.17
C ASN A 72 9.16 -13.71 4.98
N SER A 73 9.84 -13.25 3.92
CA SER A 73 11.29 -13.46 3.75
C SER A 73 12.09 -12.85 4.92
N VAL A 74 11.77 -11.61 5.31
CA VAL A 74 12.38 -10.96 6.49
C VAL A 74 12.11 -11.76 7.75
N ARG A 75 10.88 -12.22 7.96
CA ARG A 75 10.51 -13.07 9.11
C ARG A 75 11.42 -14.30 9.22
N VAL A 76 11.57 -15.03 8.12
CA VAL A 76 12.40 -16.24 8.07
C VAL A 76 13.87 -15.89 8.31
N ALA A 77 14.38 -14.83 7.68
CA ALA A 77 15.77 -14.40 7.83
C ALA A 77 16.10 -13.97 9.27
N VAL A 78 15.20 -13.22 9.93
CA VAL A 78 15.36 -12.82 11.33
C VAL A 78 15.37 -14.04 12.23
N LYS A 79 14.44 -14.98 12.04
CA LYS A 79 14.36 -16.19 12.86
C LYS A 79 15.54 -17.12 12.66
N ASP A 80 16.04 -17.27 11.44
CA ASP A 80 17.23 -18.08 11.15
C ASP A 80 18.50 -17.47 11.77
N ALA A 81 18.68 -16.15 11.66
CA ALA A 81 19.87 -15.48 12.17
C ALA A 81 19.91 -15.34 13.70
N TYR A 82 18.76 -15.06 14.34
CA TYR A 82 18.69 -14.71 15.77
C TYR A 82 17.85 -15.69 16.61
N GLY A 83 17.09 -16.59 16.00
CA GLY A 83 16.30 -17.59 16.71
C GLY A 83 17.13 -18.50 17.63
N PRO A 84 18.35 -18.95 17.26
CA PRO A 84 19.18 -19.78 18.13
C PRO A 84 19.63 -19.09 19.42
N SER A 85 19.87 -17.76 19.41
CA SER A 85 20.24 -17.02 20.62
C SER A 85 19.01 -16.68 21.47
N GLY A 86 17.83 -16.56 20.84
CA GLY A 86 16.62 -16.06 21.50
C GLY A 86 16.71 -14.58 21.87
N GLU A 87 17.69 -13.86 21.32
CA GLU A 87 17.95 -12.45 21.55
C GLU A 87 17.95 -11.71 20.22
N TYR A 88 16.90 -10.91 19.98
CA TYR A 88 16.74 -10.16 18.75
C TYR A 88 17.43 -8.80 18.81
N PRO A 89 17.93 -8.29 17.66
CA PRO A 89 18.74 -7.07 17.64
C PRO A 89 17.90 -5.81 17.91
N ALA A 90 18.53 -4.82 18.55
CA ALA A 90 17.94 -3.50 18.72
C ALA A 90 17.68 -2.82 17.37
N ALA A 91 16.57 -2.08 17.29
CA ALA A 91 16.25 -1.28 16.12
C ALA A 91 17.21 -0.09 16.01
N ASP A 92 17.60 0.26 14.78
CA ASP A 92 18.33 1.49 14.48
C ASP A 92 17.53 2.30 13.46
N VAL A 93 16.42 2.86 13.93
CA VAL A 93 15.45 3.61 13.10
C VAL A 93 16.14 4.73 12.30
N PRO A 94 16.99 5.60 12.90
CA PRO A 94 17.61 6.68 12.14
C PRO A 94 18.47 6.20 10.98
N ASN A 95 19.23 5.12 11.16
CA ASN A 95 20.01 4.57 10.06
C ASN A 95 19.10 3.87 9.03
N THR A 96 18.04 3.16 9.45
CA THR A 96 17.08 2.54 8.52
C THR A 96 16.39 3.56 7.63
N GLU A 97 15.91 4.68 8.19
CA GLU A 97 15.29 5.79 7.44
C GLU A 97 16.27 6.45 6.46
N GLY A 98 17.57 6.46 6.81
CA GLY A 98 18.66 6.97 6.01
C GLY A 98 19.07 6.10 4.82
N LEU A 99 18.63 4.83 4.75
CA LEU A 99 18.94 3.94 3.63
C LEU A 99 18.08 4.29 2.41
N LYS A 100 18.75 4.68 1.31
CA LYS A 100 18.11 5.08 0.05
C LYS A 100 18.41 4.15 -1.12
N ASN A 101 19.44 3.31 -1.02
CA ASN A 101 19.80 2.35 -2.06
C ASN A 101 20.49 1.10 -1.51
N SER A 102 20.62 0.08 -2.36
CA SER A 102 21.13 -1.24 -1.97
C SER A 102 22.60 -1.23 -1.56
N ALA A 103 23.42 -0.32 -2.10
CA ALA A 103 24.82 -0.19 -1.70
C ALA A 103 24.96 0.29 -0.24
N GLN A 104 23.97 1.02 0.27
CA GLN A 104 24.00 1.50 1.66
C GLN A 104 23.67 0.40 2.67
N LEU A 105 22.98 -0.68 2.27
CA LEU A 105 22.62 -1.79 3.17
C LEU A 105 23.85 -2.48 3.77
N THR A 106 24.92 -2.62 2.98
CA THR A 106 26.17 -3.27 3.41
C THR A 106 27.26 -2.26 3.79
N GLY A 107 26.98 -0.97 3.68
CA GLY A 107 27.87 0.11 4.11
C GLY A 107 27.82 0.33 5.63
N THR A 108 28.68 1.23 6.14
CA THR A 108 28.87 1.51 7.58
C THR A 108 27.59 1.79 8.35
N ASN A 109 26.61 2.47 7.74
CA ASN A 109 25.33 2.77 8.39
C ASN A 109 24.33 1.61 8.24
N GLY A 110 24.32 0.91 7.10
CA GLY A 110 23.44 -0.24 6.89
C GLY A 110 23.75 -1.41 7.82
N ILE A 111 25.02 -1.71 8.06
CA ILE A 111 25.40 -2.78 9.01
C ILE A 111 25.07 -2.46 10.48
N LYS A 112 24.63 -1.24 10.80
CA LYS A 112 24.07 -0.92 12.13
C LYS A 112 22.62 -1.37 12.24
N THR A 113 21.85 -1.29 11.15
CA THR A 113 20.46 -1.72 11.12
C THR A 113 20.36 -3.23 11.08
N PRO A 114 19.35 -3.85 11.73
CA PRO A 114 19.18 -5.29 11.64
C PRO A 114 18.93 -5.78 10.22
N ILE A 115 18.19 -5.02 9.40
CA ILE A 115 17.91 -5.38 8.01
C ILE A 115 19.18 -5.38 7.15
N GLY A 116 20.07 -4.39 7.32
CA GLY A 116 21.34 -4.35 6.61
C GLY A 116 22.29 -5.47 7.03
N LYS A 117 22.29 -5.86 8.32
CA LYS A 117 23.03 -7.05 8.80
C LYS A 117 22.53 -8.34 8.12
N LEU A 118 21.22 -8.54 8.01
CA LEU A 118 20.66 -9.73 7.35
C LEU A 118 21.07 -9.81 5.88
N VAL A 119 21.10 -8.68 5.18
CA VAL A 119 21.58 -8.60 3.79
C VAL A 119 23.08 -8.87 3.73
N ALA A 120 23.88 -8.28 4.63
CA ALA A 120 25.32 -8.52 4.69
C ALA A 120 25.69 -9.98 5.03
N LEU A 121 24.83 -10.68 5.78
CA LEU A 121 24.96 -12.11 6.08
C LEU A 121 24.49 -13.02 4.92
N GLY A 122 23.96 -12.44 3.82
CA GLY A 122 23.42 -13.19 2.70
C GLY A 122 22.12 -13.95 3.01
N LYS A 123 21.44 -13.59 4.11
CA LYS A 123 20.16 -14.20 4.53
C LYS A 123 18.95 -13.59 3.82
N LEU A 124 19.14 -12.42 3.21
CA LEU A 124 18.12 -11.64 2.54
C LEU A 124 18.74 -10.90 1.35
N SER A 125 18.05 -10.83 0.22
CA SER A 125 18.46 -9.94 -0.87
C SER A 125 18.05 -8.49 -0.60
N ALA A 126 18.67 -7.54 -1.31
CA ALA A 126 18.30 -6.12 -1.18
C ALA A 126 16.85 -5.84 -1.58
N ASP A 127 16.31 -6.59 -2.55
CA ASP A 127 14.93 -6.40 -3.02
C ASP A 127 13.92 -6.97 -2.02
N GLU A 128 14.24 -8.09 -1.37
CA GLU A 128 13.40 -8.66 -0.29
C GLU A 128 13.40 -7.81 0.98
N ALA A 129 14.45 -7.01 1.19
CA ALA A 129 14.53 -6.06 2.29
C ALA A 129 13.69 -4.79 2.07
N LEU A 130 13.24 -4.54 0.84
CA LEU A 130 12.61 -3.30 0.44
C LEU A 130 11.08 -3.36 0.62
N ASN A 131 10.52 -2.31 1.18
CA ASN A 131 9.10 -2.01 1.03
C ASN A 131 8.87 -1.31 -0.32
N GLY A 132 8.38 -2.06 -1.30
CA GLY A 132 8.12 -1.55 -2.66
C GLY A 132 7.03 -0.47 -2.74
N ILE A 133 6.22 -0.30 -1.70
CA ILE A 133 5.18 0.73 -1.63
C ILE A 133 5.77 2.07 -1.17
N SER A 134 6.50 2.09 -0.05
CA SER A 134 7.10 3.33 0.48
C SER A 134 8.47 3.66 -0.13
N GLY A 135 9.12 2.69 -0.78
CA GLY A 135 10.49 2.82 -1.28
C GLY A 135 11.55 2.83 -0.17
N ASN A 136 11.20 2.41 1.05
CA ASN A 136 12.13 2.32 2.18
C ASN A 136 12.45 0.88 2.54
N TYR A 137 13.59 0.65 3.18
CA TYR A 137 13.93 -0.67 3.71
C TYR A 137 13.16 -0.96 4.99
N ILE A 138 12.63 -2.17 5.10
CA ILE A 138 11.81 -2.62 6.23
C ILE A 138 12.58 -2.43 7.53
N ASN A 139 11.98 -1.70 8.48
CA ASN A 139 12.56 -1.58 9.81
C ASN A 139 12.30 -2.85 10.62
N VAL A 140 13.31 -3.30 11.34
CA VAL A 140 13.28 -4.49 12.18
C VAL A 140 13.79 -4.11 13.55
N GLY A 141 13.14 -4.61 14.59
CA GLY A 141 13.50 -4.30 15.96
C GLY A 141 13.10 -5.37 16.97
N PRO A 142 13.46 -5.18 18.25
CA PRO A 142 13.19 -6.12 19.30
C PRO A 142 11.75 -5.97 19.80
N GLY A 143 11.07 -7.10 19.95
CA GLY A 143 9.77 -7.20 20.58
C GLY A 143 9.93 -7.56 22.06
N LYS A 144 9.38 -6.72 22.93
CA LYS A 144 9.34 -6.98 24.37
C LYS A 144 8.26 -7.99 24.71
N ILE A 145 8.54 -8.86 25.67
CA ILE A 145 7.56 -9.80 26.25
C ILE A 145 7.67 -9.74 27.77
N GLY A 146 6.53 -9.64 28.44
CA GLY A 146 6.42 -9.60 29.89
C GLY A 146 6.47 -8.18 30.45
N SER A 147 6.13 -8.08 31.74
CA SER A 147 6.08 -6.83 32.50
C SER A 147 6.94 -6.91 33.77
N GLY A 148 7.31 -5.75 34.31
CA GLY A 148 8.11 -5.65 35.53
C GLY A 148 9.49 -6.30 35.40
N THR A 149 9.95 -6.98 36.46
CA THR A 149 11.28 -7.59 36.56
C THR A 149 11.46 -8.85 35.71
N SER A 150 10.38 -9.42 35.19
CA SER A 150 10.40 -10.61 34.32
C SER A 150 10.35 -10.25 32.84
N ALA A 151 10.29 -8.96 32.52
CA ALA A 151 10.23 -8.50 31.15
C ALA A 151 11.55 -8.77 30.41
N LYS A 152 11.43 -9.29 29.20
CA LYS A 152 12.54 -9.50 28.28
C LYS A 152 12.36 -8.54 27.11
N ASP A 153 13.22 -7.53 27.03
CA ASP A 153 13.09 -6.46 26.03
C ASP A 153 13.39 -6.93 24.59
N ASN A 154 14.00 -8.10 24.40
CA ASN A 154 14.41 -8.65 23.11
C ASN A 154 14.06 -10.13 22.93
N ALA A 155 13.01 -10.63 23.60
CA ALA A 155 12.57 -12.02 23.51
C ALA A 155 11.76 -12.34 22.24
N GLY A 156 11.28 -11.33 21.53
CA GLY A 156 10.72 -11.45 20.19
C GLY A 156 11.26 -10.37 19.27
N TYR A 157 10.68 -10.24 18.10
CA TYR A 157 11.01 -9.21 17.12
C TYR A 157 9.76 -8.66 16.48
N TYR A 158 9.92 -7.50 15.85
CA TYR A 158 8.92 -6.92 14.97
C TYR A 158 9.55 -6.46 13.67
N ILE A 159 8.70 -6.33 12.67
CA ILE A 159 8.98 -5.62 11.42
C ILE A 159 7.93 -4.53 11.23
N GLN A 160 8.32 -3.41 10.62
CA GLN A 160 7.43 -2.29 10.34
C GLN A 160 7.35 -2.01 8.84
N LEU A 161 6.13 -1.97 8.33
CA LEU A 161 5.79 -1.63 6.96
C LEU A 161 5.13 -0.25 6.97
N ASN A 162 5.88 0.79 6.58
CA ASN A 162 5.45 2.18 6.65
C ASN A 162 4.89 2.71 5.32
N GLY A 163 4.35 3.92 5.34
CA GLY A 163 3.94 4.67 4.15
C GLY A 163 2.79 4.02 3.40
N LEU A 164 1.93 3.27 4.10
CA LEU A 164 0.81 2.57 3.48
C LEU A 164 -0.41 3.50 3.44
N ASP A 165 -1.06 3.56 2.28
CA ASP A 165 -2.40 4.11 2.21
C ASP A 165 -3.44 3.19 2.88
N GLN A 166 -4.67 3.65 3.03
CA GLN A 166 -5.74 2.86 3.67
C GLN A 166 -5.98 1.52 2.97
N THR A 167 -5.96 1.49 1.63
CA THR A 167 -6.23 0.28 0.84
C THR A 167 -5.08 -0.71 0.99
N GLN A 168 -3.85 -0.21 0.93
CA GLN A 168 -2.62 -0.96 1.09
C GLN A 168 -2.51 -1.54 2.51
N CYS A 169 -2.74 -0.73 3.54
CA CYS A 169 -2.77 -1.18 4.93
C CYS A 169 -3.79 -2.31 5.13
N ARG A 170 -5.03 -2.13 4.66
CA ARG A 170 -6.10 -3.13 4.78
C ARG A 170 -5.81 -4.42 4.01
N GLY A 171 -5.30 -4.33 2.79
CA GLY A 171 -4.98 -5.55 2.04
C GLY A 171 -3.79 -6.31 2.63
N ILE A 172 -2.77 -5.63 3.17
CA ILE A 172 -1.67 -6.29 3.90
C ILE A 172 -2.21 -7.01 5.15
N LEU A 173 -3.08 -6.35 5.94
CA LEU A 173 -3.71 -6.99 7.11
C LEU A 173 -4.45 -8.28 6.73
N ASN A 174 -5.20 -8.27 5.63
CA ASN A 174 -5.92 -9.45 5.14
C ASN A 174 -5.00 -10.55 4.60
N GLN A 175 -3.86 -10.21 4.01
CA GLN A 175 -2.93 -11.18 3.43
C GLN A 175 -2.05 -11.86 4.48
N VAL A 176 -1.45 -11.07 5.38
CA VAL A 176 -0.42 -11.59 6.31
C VAL A 176 -0.82 -11.52 7.78
N GLY A 177 -1.82 -10.72 8.17
CA GLY A 177 -2.09 -10.43 9.58
C GLY A 177 -2.30 -11.68 10.46
N ASN A 178 -3.01 -12.69 9.95
CA ASN A 178 -3.25 -13.94 10.67
C ASN A 178 -2.02 -14.87 10.77
N GLN A 179 -0.95 -14.60 10.02
CA GLN A 179 0.29 -15.38 10.06
C GLN A 179 1.23 -14.91 11.18
N TRP A 180 1.02 -13.72 11.74
CA TRP A 180 1.87 -13.12 12.76
C TRP A 180 1.24 -13.25 14.16
N ASP A 181 2.08 -13.28 15.19
CA ASP A 181 1.61 -13.37 16.58
C ASP A 181 1.13 -12.01 17.10
N TYR A 182 1.71 -10.94 16.55
CA TYR A 182 1.41 -9.57 16.90
C TYR A 182 1.13 -8.75 15.64
N VAL A 183 0.07 -7.95 15.68
CA VAL A 183 -0.31 -7.01 14.61
C VAL A 183 -0.79 -5.72 15.24
N GLN A 184 -0.12 -4.62 14.92
CA GLN A 184 -0.50 -3.28 15.32
C GLN A 184 -0.54 -2.36 14.10
N VAL A 185 -1.51 -1.45 14.09
CA VAL A 185 -1.55 -0.34 13.13
C VAL A 185 -1.41 0.98 13.86
N THR A 186 -0.55 1.85 13.34
CA THR A 186 -0.40 3.24 13.78
C THR A 186 -0.52 4.20 12.59
N ASP A 187 -0.72 5.48 12.86
CA ASP A 187 -0.94 6.54 11.86
C ASP A 187 0.13 7.65 12.00
N ASP A 188 1.38 7.25 12.19
CA ASP A 188 2.51 8.14 12.50
C ASP A 188 3.79 7.79 11.72
N GLY A 189 3.68 7.00 10.65
CA GLY A 189 4.84 6.64 9.80
C GLY A 189 4.51 6.67 8.32
N GLY A 190 4.53 7.89 7.75
CA GLY A 190 4.59 8.08 6.31
C GLY A 190 5.86 7.48 5.69
N ALA A 191 5.93 7.51 4.36
CA ALA A 191 7.14 7.07 3.65
C ALA A 191 8.38 7.85 4.16
N GLY A 192 9.39 7.11 4.58
CA GLY A 192 10.64 7.61 5.15
C GLY A 192 10.67 7.69 6.67
N THR A 193 9.57 7.40 7.36
CA THR A 193 9.49 7.49 8.83
C THR A 193 8.99 6.17 9.44
N TYR A 194 9.54 5.81 10.60
CA TYR A 194 9.07 4.68 11.41
C TYR A 194 8.67 5.10 12.83
N PRO A 195 7.61 4.49 13.40
CA PRO A 195 7.27 4.68 14.80
C PRO A 195 8.38 4.12 15.70
N THR A 196 8.76 4.89 16.72
CA THR A 196 9.83 4.53 17.68
C THR A 196 9.30 4.01 19.01
N ALA A 197 7.98 3.93 19.16
CA ALA A 197 7.35 3.37 20.35
C ALA A 197 7.81 1.92 20.58
N GLN A 198 8.06 1.57 21.84
CA GLN A 198 8.42 0.20 22.20
C GLN A 198 7.29 -0.76 21.84
N VAL A 199 7.61 -1.80 21.07
CA VAL A 199 6.66 -2.84 20.70
C VAL A 199 6.62 -3.90 21.80
N VAL A 200 5.47 -4.01 22.48
CA VAL A 200 5.21 -4.98 23.54
C VAL A 200 4.29 -6.05 22.98
N LEU A 201 4.83 -7.23 22.71
CA LEU A 201 4.14 -8.28 21.97
C LEU A 201 2.99 -8.93 22.75
N ASP A 202 3.00 -8.83 24.07
CA ASP A 202 1.97 -9.33 24.98
C ASP A 202 1.08 -8.22 25.57
N ALA A 203 1.06 -7.03 24.99
CA ALA A 203 0.15 -5.96 25.39
C ALA A 203 -1.32 -6.29 25.04
N GLU A 204 -2.25 -5.84 25.90
CA GLU A 204 -3.69 -6.00 25.65
C GLU A 204 -4.08 -5.36 24.31
N PRO A 205 -4.89 -6.04 23.46
CA PRO A 205 -5.36 -5.47 22.21
C PRO A 205 -6.15 -4.18 22.44
N THR A 206 -5.62 -3.05 21.99
CA THR A 206 -6.27 -1.74 22.08
C THR A 206 -7.10 -1.39 20.86
N GLY A 207 -6.87 -2.10 19.74
CA GLY A 207 -7.50 -1.81 18.46
C GLY A 207 -8.69 -2.72 18.12
N TYR A 208 -8.97 -3.72 18.95
CA TYR A 208 -10.04 -4.68 18.75
C TYR A 208 -11.20 -4.43 19.72
N ASN A 209 -12.37 -4.12 19.16
CA ASN A 209 -13.62 -4.01 19.89
C ASN A 209 -14.42 -5.30 19.68
N ALA A 210 -14.54 -6.10 20.74
CA ALA A 210 -15.31 -7.33 20.69
C ALA A 210 -16.80 -7.07 20.42
N ALA A 211 -17.47 -8.03 19.78
CA ALA A 211 -18.92 -8.01 19.65
C ALA A 211 -19.56 -8.06 21.04
N GLY A 212 -20.68 -7.37 21.21
CA GLY A 212 -21.32 -7.27 22.52
C GLY A 212 -22.75 -6.77 22.42
N THR A 213 -23.28 -6.33 23.56
CA THR A 213 -24.55 -5.62 23.65
C THR A 213 -24.27 -4.14 23.92
N GLY A 214 -24.62 -3.31 22.94
CA GLY A 214 -24.53 -1.86 23.04
C GLY A 214 -25.55 -1.29 24.03
N THR A 215 -25.45 0.02 24.26
CA THR A 215 -26.40 0.78 25.08
C THR A 215 -27.82 0.59 24.55
N GLY A 216 -28.73 0.09 25.38
CA GLY A 216 -30.11 -0.22 24.99
C GLY A 216 -30.36 -1.67 24.53
N GLY A 217 -29.37 -2.56 24.64
CA GLY A 217 -29.53 -4.00 24.39
C GLY A 217 -29.40 -4.42 22.91
N ALA A 218 -29.07 -3.49 22.01
CA ALA A 218 -28.80 -3.81 20.61
C ALA A 218 -27.45 -4.53 20.48
N ALA A 219 -27.40 -5.61 19.70
CA ALA A 219 -26.14 -6.30 19.41
C ALA A 219 -25.20 -5.39 18.61
N THR A 220 -23.93 -5.34 19.00
CA THR A 220 -22.85 -4.68 18.27
C THR A 220 -21.94 -5.73 17.64
N SER A 221 -21.59 -5.53 16.37
CA SER A 221 -20.59 -6.36 15.70
C SER A 221 -19.19 -6.05 16.22
N ALA A 222 -18.31 -7.05 16.17
CA ALA A 222 -16.90 -6.82 16.42
C ALA A 222 -16.33 -5.87 15.34
N SER A 223 -15.37 -5.03 15.71
CA SER A 223 -14.76 -4.07 14.79
C SER A 223 -13.33 -3.73 15.19
N PHE A 224 -12.53 -3.31 14.21
CA PHE A 224 -11.26 -2.64 14.49
C PHE A 224 -11.44 -1.12 14.54
N SER A 225 -10.70 -0.46 15.43
CA SER A 225 -10.45 0.98 15.34
C SER A 225 -9.42 1.29 14.25
N MET A 226 -9.33 2.56 13.83
CA MET A 226 -8.39 2.99 12.79
C MET A 226 -6.93 2.66 13.11
N THR A 227 -6.55 2.75 14.38
CA THR A 227 -5.22 2.41 14.90
C THR A 227 -5.37 1.58 16.17
N GLY A 228 -4.31 0.87 16.55
CA GLY A 228 -4.24 0.06 17.76
C GLY A 228 -3.66 -1.32 17.51
N ILE A 229 -3.60 -2.11 18.58
CA ILE A 229 -3.14 -3.50 18.55
C ILE A 229 -4.35 -4.38 18.22
N TYR A 230 -4.32 -5.05 17.08
CA TYR A 230 -5.39 -5.94 16.62
C TYR A 230 -5.18 -7.38 17.06
N ARG A 231 -3.91 -7.79 17.15
CA ARG A 231 -3.51 -9.14 17.54
C ARG A 231 -2.24 -9.06 18.41
N SER A 232 -2.16 -9.88 19.44
CA SER A 232 -1.01 -9.94 20.36
C SER A 232 -0.92 -11.29 21.08
N LEU A 233 0.18 -11.50 21.81
CA LEU A 233 0.39 -12.63 22.71
C LEU A 233 -0.33 -12.46 24.05
N TYR A 234 -1.15 -11.41 24.21
CA TYR A 234 -1.83 -11.14 25.46
C TYR A 234 -2.69 -12.34 25.89
N THR A 235 -2.58 -12.70 27.16
CA THR A 235 -3.46 -13.66 27.80
C THR A 235 -3.74 -13.15 29.20
N SER A 236 -5.03 -13.01 29.55
CA SER A 236 -5.42 -12.66 30.91
C SER A 236 -6.53 -13.56 31.42
N GLY A 237 -6.41 -13.99 32.67
CA GLY A 237 -7.39 -14.86 33.32
C GLY A 237 -7.21 -16.34 32.98
N THR A 238 -8.07 -17.17 33.57
CA THR A 238 -8.14 -18.62 33.38
C THR A 238 -9.59 -19.03 33.20
N GLY A 239 -9.88 -19.97 32.29
CA GLY A 239 -11.25 -20.48 32.07
C GLY A 239 -12.03 -19.72 30.99
N ALA A 240 -13.36 -19.72 31.08
CA ALA A 240 -14.25 -19.14 30.06
C ALA A 240 -14.12 -17.61 29.88
N ASP A 241 -13.62 -16.93 30.92
CA ASP A 241 -13.39 -15.47 30.91
C ASP A 241 -11.97 -15.09 30.49
N ALA A 242 -11.16 -16.07 30.04
CA ALA A 242 -9.82 -15.82 29.56
C ALA A 242 -9.85 -14.92 28.32
N LYS A 243 -9.35 -13.69 28.43
CA LYS A 243 -9.12 -12.85 27.26
C LYS A 243 -7.84 -13.31 26.57
N ASN A 244 -7.91 -13.45 25.25
CA ASN A 244 -6.74 -13.70 24.42
C ASN A 244 -6.55 -12.55 23.44
N GLY A 245 -5.28 -12.25 23.14
CA GLY A 245 -4.88 -11.32 22.09
C GLY A 245 -4.89 -11.95 20.70
N SER A 246 -5.22 -13.24 20.58
CA SER A 246 -5.19 -14.00 19.32
C SER A 246 -6.46 -13.79 18.48
N THR A 247 -6.86 -12.54 18.27
CA THR A 247 -7.96 -12.16 17.38
C THR A 247 -7.70 -12.70 15.96
N ILE A 248 -8.73 -13.26 15.34
CA ILE A 248 -8.70 -13.61 13.91
C ILE A 248 -9.05 -12.35 13.13
N ILE A 249 -8.13 -11.91 12.28
CA ILE A 249 -8.34 -10.79 11.37
C ILE A 249 -9.23 -11.27 10.23
N THR A 250 -10.48 -10.79 10.18
CA THR A 250 -11.43 -11.07 9.10
C THR A 250 -11.63 -9.83 8.23
N PRO A 251 -12.08 -9.99 6.98
CA PRO A 251 -12.35 -8.86 6.10
C PRO A 251 -13.28 -7.81 6.73
N ASP A 252 -14.31 -8.25 7.46
CA ASP A 252 -15.28 -7.35 8.11
C ASP A 252 -14.64 -6.47 9.19
N LEU A 253 -13.69 -7.02 9.96
CA LEU A 253 -12.97 -6.25 10.98
C LEU A 253 -12.05 -5.21 10.34
N VAL A 254 -11.38 -5.58 9.25
CA VAL A 254 -10.39 -4.75 8.55
C VAL A 254 -11.02 -3.51 7.90
N VAL A 255 -12.33 -3.51 7.61
CA VAL A 255 -13.02 -2.32 7.07
C VAL A 255 -12.95 -1.12 8.03
N GLY A 256 -12.84 -1.34 9.34
CA GLY A 256 -12.67 -0.27 10.34
C GLY A 256 -11.22 0.18 10.57
N ALA A 257 -10.25 -0.61 10.08
CA ALA A 257 -8.83 -0.38 10.29
C ALA A 257 -8.26 0.68 9.32
N CYS A 258 -7.10 1.24 9.71
CA CYS A 258 -6.28 2.16 8.94
C CYS A 258 -6.92 3.54 8.68
N ALA A 259 -6.17 4.61 8.93
CA ALA A 259 -6.56 5.98 8.64
C ALA A 259 -6.62 6.23 7.12
N ASN A 260 -7.45 7.19 6.71
CA ASN A 260 -7.62 7.57 5.31
C ASN A 260 -6.53 8.56 4.86
N ASN A 261 -5.27 8.14 4.95
CA ASN A 261 -4.07 8.86 4.53
C ASN A 261 -2.97 7.84 4.14
N ALA A 262 -1.76 8.31 3.80
CA ALA A 262 -0.60 7.48 3.46
C ALA A 262 0.43 7.38 4.59
N SER A 263 -0.02 7.50 5.85
CA SER A 263 0.82 7.49 7.05
C SER A 263 0.63 6.24 7.90
N ASN A 264 -0.13 5.25 7.39
CA ASN A 264 -0.35 4.02 8.11
C ASN A 264 0.93 3.18 8.16
N VAL A 265 1.19 2.62 9.34
CA VAL A 265 2.26 1.65 9.56
C VAL A 265 1.65 0.36 10.07
N VAL A 266 1.96 -0.75 9.42
CA VAL A 266 1.63 -2.08 9.93
C VAL A 266 2.88 -2.64 10.61
N THR A 267 2.79 -2.82 11.93
CA THR A 267 3.82 -3.49 12.73
C THR A 267 3.43 -4.94 12.94
N LEU A 268 4.28 -5.86 12.47
CA LEU A 268 4.07 -7.30 12.56
C LEU A 268 5.13 -7.90 13.47
N GLY A 269 4.75 -8.69 14.47
CA GLY A 269 5.68 -9.24 15.46
C GLY A 269 5.51 -10.74 15.71
N SER A 270 6.61 -11.37 16.14
CA SER A 270 6.67 -12.79 16.45
C SER A 270 7.77 -13.09 17.48
N ARG A 271 7.79 -14.32 18.00
CA ARG A 271 8.76 -14.81 18.99
C ARG A 271 9.93 -15.54 18.34
#